data_AF-A0A7C1TF99-F1
#
_entry.id   AF-A0A7C1TF99-F1
#
_cell.length_a   1.000
_cell.length_b   1.000
_cell.length_c   1.000
_cell.angle_alpha   90.00
_cell.angle_beta   90.00
_cell.angle_gamma   90.00
#
_symmetry.space_group_name_H-M   'P 1'
#
loop_
_entity.id
_entity.type
_entity.pdbx_description
1 polymer ?
#
loop_
_entity_poly.entity_id
_entity_poly.type
_entity_poly.pdbx_seq_one_letter_code
_entity_poly.pdbx_strand_id
1 'polypeptide(L)'
;MKRLPVTILAAALMAMSSYAVGNEIFQKNCAGCHYTTGPAKEKTISDQLAKKGPELWYAGSKFQKEWMLSWLQNPTPIRPLKYNSLTEKNPADHPKLSAGDSASVTDYLMGLTSADVKAGVITPKKSAKGRLIFTKKMPCSGCHQYPAKKGKVKGGLSGPTLVGAGTRLNPDWVYAYLTNTKVFKPVRAMPDFSASLNPKAIEKVAAYVAIFK
;
A
#
# COMPACT_ATOMS: atom_id res chain seq x y z
N MET A 1 8.55 -33.53 25.37
CA MET A 1 7.64 -32.39 25.11
C MET A 1 8.32 -31.11 25.55
N LYS A 2 8.81 -30.26 24.62
CA LYS A 2 9.40 -28.96 24.97
C LYS A 2 8.28 -28.03 25.42
N ARG A 3 8.20 -27.72 26.72
CA ARG A 3 7.26 -26.72 27.25
C ARG A 3 7.67 -25.36 26.67
N LEU A 4 6.77 -24.71 25.93
CA LEU A 4 6.99 -23.31 25.53
C LEU A 4 7.04 -22.44 26.80
N PRO A 5 7.95 -21.47 26.89
CA PRO A 5 8.01 -20.57 28.03
C PRO A 5 6.74 -19.71 28.11
N VAL A 6 6.19 -19.56 29.32
CA VAL A 6 4.91 -18.88 29.63
C VAL A 6 4.83 -17.46 29.02
N THR A 7 5.96 -16.78 28.91
CA THR A 7 6.08 -15.44 28.29
C THR A 7 5.81 -15.43 26.78
N ILE A 8 6.22 -16.46 26.04
CA ILE A 8 5.94 -16.56 24.59
C ILE A 8 4.44 -16.83 24.36
N LEU A 9 3.83 -17.64 25.23
CA LEU A 9 2.40 -17.93 25.16
C LEU A 9 1.57 -16.67 25.45
N ALA A 10 1.91 -15.90 26.50
CA ALA A 10 1.21 -14.66 26.84
C ALA A 10 1.28 -13.60 25.72
N ALA A 11 2.45 -13.41 25.10
CA ALA A 11 2.62 -12.46 23.98
C ALA A 11 1.80 -12.86 22.74
N ALA A 12 1.76 -14.16 22.41
CA ALA A 12 0.94 -14.67 21.32
C ALA A 12 -0.56 -14.47 21.57
N LEU A 13 -1.04 -14.74 22.79
CA LEU A 13 -2.43 -14.47 23.17
C LEU A 13 -2.79 -12.97 23.08
N MET A 14 -1.91 -12.09 23.56
CA MET A 14 -2.13 -10.64 23.45
C MET A 14 -2.19 -10.17 22.00
N ALA A 15 -1.31 -10.67 21.13
CA ALA A 15 -1.33 -10.34 19.70
C ALA A 15 -2.62 -10.84 19.01
N MET A 16 -3.08 -12.05 19.33
CA MET A 16 -4.35 -12.57 18.79
C MET A 16 -5.56 -11.77 19.27
N SER A 17 -5.54 -11.34 20.54
CA SER A 17 -6.59 -10.47 21.10
C SER A 17 -6.61 -9.11 20.41
N SER A 18 -5.44 -8.46 20.24
CA SER A 18 -5.31 -7.19 19.50
C SER A 18 -5.82 -7.29 18.07
N TYR A 19 -5.47 -8.37 17.36
CA TYR A 19 -5.94 -8.64 15.99
C TYR A 19 -7.47 -8.76 15.93
N ALA A 20 -8.08 -9.51 16.85
CA ALA A 20 -9.53 -9.71 16.89
C ALA A 20 -10.28 -8.39 17.16
N VAL A 21 -9.81 -7.60 18.14
CA VAL A 21 -10.34 -6.26 18.45
C VAL A 21 -10.19 -5.33 17.23
N GLY A 22 -9.03 -5.35 16.58
CA GLY A 22 -8.78 -4.59 15.36
C GLY A 22 -9.73 -4.93 14.23
N ASN A 23 -10.03 -6.22 14.03
CA ASN A 23 -11.02 -6.64 13.04
C ASN A 23 -12.42 -6.11 13.38
N GLU A 24 -12.86 -6.21 14.63
CA GLU A 24 -14.17 -5.69 15.05
C GLU A 24 -14.31 -4.18 14.76
N ILE A 25 -13.32 -3.40 15.15
CA ILE A 25 -13.26 -1.95 14.87
C ILE A 25 -13.27 -1.70 13.36
N PHE A 26 -12.51 -2.49 12.59
CA PHE A 26 -12.48 -2.38 11.13
C PHE A 26 -13.85 -2.66 10.50
N GLN A 27 -14.54 -3.74 10.92
CA GLN A 27 -15.85 -4.07 10.38
C GLN A 27 -16.86 -2.95 10.65
N LYS A 28 -16.82 -2.37 11.85
CA LYS A 28 -17.74 -1.30 12.24
C LYS A 28 -17.48 0.02 11.51
N ASN A 29 -16.21 0.39 11.32
CA ASN A 29 -15.85 1.75 10.91
C ASN A 29 -15.27 1.86 9.49
N CYS A 30 -14.75 0.78 8.92
CA CYS A 30 -13.95 0.81 7.70
C CYS A 30 -14.53 -0.06 6.57
N ALA A 31 -15.19 -1.17 6.89
CA ALA A 31 -15.71 -2.13 5.90
C ALA A 31 -16.83 -1.57 5.00
N GLY A 32 -17.43 -0.43 5.36
CA GLY A 32 -18.37 0.28 4.49
C GLY A 32 -17.72 0.83 3.20
N CYS A 33 -16.39 1.00 3.19
CA CYS A 33 -15.63 1.49 2.04
C CYS A 33 -14.48 0.58 1.63
N HIS A 34 -13.85 -0.12 2.57
CA HIS A 34 -12.68 -0.96 2.34
C HIS A 34 -13.02 -2.45 2.29
N TYR A 35 -12.15 -3.21 1.63
CA TYR A 35 -12.36 -4.62 1.34
C TYR A 35 -11.15 -5.43 1.83
N THR A 36 -11.38 -6.44 2.66
CA THR A 36 -10.32 -7.26 3.27
C THR A 36 -10.37 -8.74 2.86
N THR A 37 -11.37 -9.13 2.07
CA THR A 37 -11.46 -10.47 1.49
C THR A 37 -10.71 -10.51 0.16
N GLY A 38 -9.62 -11.26 0.12
CA GLY A 38 -8.79 -11.45 -1.07
C GLY A 38 -8.93 -12.83 -1.72
N PRO A 39 -8.42 -13.01 -2.96
CA PRO A 39 -7.99 -11.94 -3.85
C PRO A 39 -9.18 -11.10 -4.34
N ALA A 40 -8.89 -9.92 -4.89
CA ALA A 40 -9.92 -9.04 -5.42
C ALA A 40 -10.61 -9.69 -6.63
N LYS A 41 -11.93 -9.49 -6.77
CA LYS A 41 -12.79 -10.25 -7.70
C LYS A 41 -13.43 -9.40 -8.80
N GLU A 42 -13.02 -8.15 -8.96
CA GLU A 42 -13.53 -7.28 -10.02
C GLU A 42 -13.19 -7.87 -11.40
N LYS A 43 -14.16 -7.86 -12.30
CA LYS A 43 -14.01 -8.32 -13.69
C LYS A 43 -14.12 -7.16 -14.68
N THR A 44 -14.88 -6.13 -14.33
CA THR A 44 -15.19 -4.99 -15.21
C THR A 44 -14.79 -3.65 -14.60
N ILE A 45 -14.71 -2.62 -15.44
CA ILE A 45 -14.53 -1.23 -14.99
C ILE A 45 -15.67 -0.83 -14.06
N SER A 46 -16.91 -1.22 -14.37
CA SER A 46 -18.08 -0.95 -13.52
C SER A 46 -17.93 -1.53 -12.11
N ASP A 47 -17.41 -2.75 -11.98
CA ASP A 47 -17.16 -3.37 -10.67
C ASP A 47 -16.16 -2.53 -9.84
N GLN A 48 -15.09 -2.05 -10.48
CA GLN A 48 -14.09 -1.22 -9.82
C GLN A 48 -14.65 0.17 -9.48
N LEU A 49 -15.47 0.77 -10.35
CA LEU A 49 -16.10 2.08 -10.12
C LEU A 49 -17.15 2.04 -9.02
N ALA A 50 -17.84 0.90 -8.82
CA ALA A 50 -18.79 0.71 -7.72
C ALA A 50 -18.13 0.71 -6.33
N LYS A 51 -16.81 0.50 -6.26
CA LYS A 51 -16.08 0.49 -4.99
C LYS A 51 -15.92 1.90 -4.43
N LYS A 52 -16.09 2.03 -3.12
CA LYS A 52 -15.90 3.31 -2.41
C LYS A 52 -14.46 3.51 -1.94
N GLY A 53 -13.70 2.42 -1.78
CA GLY A 53 -12.31 2.46 -1.33
C GLY A 53 -11.44 1.33 -1.90
N PRO A 54 -10.12 1.38 -1.64
CA PRO A 54 -9.17 0.37 -2.08
C PRO A 54 -9.25 -0.93 -1.27
N GLU A 55 -8.81 -2.00 -1.91
CA GLU A 55 -8.51 -3.30 -1.31
C GLU A 55 -7.40 -3.23 -0.27
N LEU A 56 -7.59 -3.95 0.84
CA LEU A 56 -6.70 -4.04 1.99
C LEU A 56 -6.39 -5.49 2.41
N TRP A 57 -6.86 -6.51 1.68
CA TRP A 57 -6.59 -7.93 1.99
C TRP A 57 -5.09 -8.33 2.00
N TYR A 58 -4.22 -7.44 1.53
CA TYR A 58 -2.75 -7.56 1.52
C TYR A 58 -2.06 -6.37 2.22
N ALA A 59 -2.77 -5.64 3.08
CA ALA A 59 -2.27 -4.40 3.69
C ALA A 59 -0.94 -4.61 4.42
N GLY A 60 -0.79 -5.71 5.16
CA GLY A 60 0.44 -6.07 5.87
C GLY A 60 1.62 -6.40 4.97
N SER A 61 1.36 -6.87 3.74
CA SER A 61 2.42 -7.01 2.75
C SER A 61 2.81 -5.67 2.13
N LYS A 62 1.87 -4.71 2.03
CA LYS A 62 2.05 -3.45 1.29
C LYS A 62 2.65 -2.30 2.11
N PHE A 63 2.23 -2.15 3.35
CA PHE A 63 2.51 -0.96 4.14
C PHE A 63 3.54 -1.23 5.22
N GLN A 64 4.25 -0.18 5.63
CA GLN A 64 5.09 -0.20 6.83
C GLN A 64 4.20 -0.03 8.07
N LYS A 65 4.45 -0.80 9.14
CA LYS A 65 3.60 -0.83 10.34
C LYS A 65 3.54 0.54 11.04
N GLU A 66 4.69 1.18 11.19
CA GLU A 66 4.83 2.47 11.89
C GLU A 66 4.07 3.57 11.13
N TRP A 67 4.14 3.53 9.79
CA TRP A 67 3.37 4.46 8.96
C TRP A 67 1.87 4.20 9.08
N MET A 68 1.41 2.94 9.05
CA MET A 68 0.00 2.60 9.18
C MET A 68 -0.56 3.14 10.50
N LEU A 69 0.14 2.88 11.60
CA LEU A 69 -0.24 3.35 12.93
C LEU A 69 -0.37 4.87 12.98
N SER A 70 0.65 5.58 12.51
CA SER A 70 0.67 7.04 12.51
C SER A 70 -0.42 7.64 11.60
N TRP A 71 -0.61 7.05 10.41
CA TRP A 71 -1.58 7.52 9.42
C TRP A 71 -3.03 7.30 9.88
N LEU A 72 -3.33 6.21 10.58
CA LEU A 72 -4.68 5.98 11.12
C LEU A 72 -5.07 7.01 12.19
N GLN A 73 -4.10 7.57 12.92
CA GLN A 73 -4.34 8.63 13.90
C GLN A 73 -4.45 10.01 13.24
N ASN A 74 -3.70 10.24 12.16
CA ASN A 74 -3.65 11.53 11.46
C ASN A 74 -3.68 11.30 9.93
N PRO A 75 -4.84 10.93 9.38
CA PRO A 75 -4.92 10.56 7.97
C PRO A 75 -4.71 11.77 7.07
N THR A 76 -3.88 11.58 6.06
CA THR A 76 -3.63 12.56 5.00
C THR A 76 -3.91 11.94 3.63
N PRO A 77 -4.32 12.73 2.62
CA PRO A 77 -4.63 12.19 1.30
C PRO A 77 -3.47 11.42 0.66
N ILE A 78 -3.67 10.12 0.43
CA ILE A 78 -2.74 9.30 -0.36
C ILE A 78 -2.98 9.53 -1.86
N ARG A 79 -4.22 9.77 -2.27
CA ARG A 79 -4.58 10.15 -3.64
C ARG A 79 -4.92 11.64 -3.66
N PRO A 80 -4.36 12.44 -4.57
CA PRO A 80 -4.74 13.85 -4.71
C PRO A 80 -6.19 14.02 -5.17
N LEU A 81 -6.70 13.07 -5.95
CA LEU A 81 -8.09 13.01 -6.41
C LEU A 81 -8.89 11.98 -5.60
N LYS A 82 -10.21 12.17 -5.56
CA LYS A 82 -11.15 11.23 -4.95
C LYS A 82 -11.00 9.83 -5.58
N TYR A 83 -11.23 8.79 -4.79
CA TYR A 83 -11.16 7.42 -5.29
C TYR A 83 -12.14 7.23 -6.45
N ASN A 84 -11.69 6.59 -7.54
CA ASN A 84 -12.43 6.43 -8.80
C ASN A 84 -12.81 7.74 -9.54
N SER A 85 -12.22 8.89 -9.19
CA SER A 85 -12.41 10.15 -9.94
C SER A 85 -11.12 10.62 -10.62
N LEU A 86 -11.27 11.26 -11.79
CA LEU A 86 -10.19 11.94 -12.52
C LEU A 86 -10.29 13.47 -12.45
N THR A 87 -11.34 14.00 -11.83
CA THR A 87 -11.66 15.45 -11.83
C THR A 87 -11.91 15.98 -10.43
N GLU A 88 -12.49 15.18 -9.54
CA GLU A 88 -12.80 15.59 -8.17
C GLU A 88 -11.57 15.48 -7.27
N LYS A 89 -11.23 16.57 -6.57
CA LYS A 89 -10.18 16.56 -5.56
C LYS A 89 -10.57 15.66 -4.38
N ASN A 90 -9.57 15.07 -3.74
CA ASN A 90 -9.78 14.34 -2.50
C ASN A 90 -10.20 15.31 -1.39
N PRO A 91 -11.35 15.11 -0.73
CA PRO A 91 -11.84 15.99 0.33
C PRO A 91 -11.03 15.93 1.65
N ALA A 92 -10.08 15.00 1.77
CA ALA A 92 -9.26 14.79 2.98
C ALA A 92 -10.10 14.48 4.24
N ASP A 93 -11.17 13.70 4.07
CA ASP A 93 -12.18 13.39 5.08
C ASP A 93 -12.10 11.94 5.62
N HIS A 94 -10.96 11.27 5.43
CA HIS A 94 -10.80 9.90 5.95
C HIS A 94 -10.89 9.90 7.48
N PRO A 95 -11.65 8.97 8.09
CA PRO A 95 -11.83 8.93 9.54
C PRO A 95 -10.48 8.70 10.24
N LYS A 96 -10.28 9.42 11.35
CA LYS A 96 -9.17 9.20 12.29
C LYS A 96 -9.59 8.25 13.40
N LEU A 97 -8.63 7.49 13.92
CA LEU A 97 -8.81 6.61 15.07
C LEU A 97 -8.11 7.16 16.32
N SER A 98 -8.59 6.74 17.49
CA SER A 98 -7.88 6.95 18.75
C SER A 98 -6.54 6.19 18.74
N ALA A 99 -5.62 6.52 19.66
CA ALA A 99 -4.34 5.80 19.75
C ALA A 99 -4.53 4.29 19.97
N GLY A 100 -5.44 3.89 20.86
CA GLY A 100 -5.74 2.48 21.14
C GLY A 100 -6.38 1.74 19.96
N ASP A 101 -7.39 2.36 19.33
CA ASP A 101 -8.05 1.75 18.15
C ASP A 101 -7.09 1.65 16.97
N SER A 102 -6.25 2.67 16.77
CA SER A 102 -5.26 2.68 15.68
C SER A 102 -4.24 1.55 15.85
N ALA A 103 -3.84 1.22 17.08
CA ALA A 103 -2.92 0.10 17.34
C ALA A 103 -3.56 -1.24 16.99
N SER A 104 -4.79 -1.48 17.46
CA SER A 104 -5.52 -2.74 17.20
C SER A 104 -5.83 -2.91 15.72
N VAL A 105 -6.33 -1.86 15.05
CA VAL A 105 -6.61 -1.90 13.60
C VAL A 105 -5.32 -2.06 12.79
N THR A 106 -4.20 -1.48 13.25
CA THR A 106 -2.89 -1.72 12.63
C THR A 106 -2.51 -3.19 12.73
N ASP A 107 -2.61 -3.82 13.90
CA ASP A 107 -2.29 -5.25 14.06
C ASP A 107 -3.17 -6.13 13.17
N TYR A 108 -4.47 -5.83 13.08
CA TYR A 108 -5.38 -6.49 12.15
C TYR A 108 -4.92 -6.37 10.69
N LEU A 109 -4.74 -5.14 10.19
CA LEU A 109 -4.34 -4.89 8.81
C LEU A 109 -2.95 -5.46 8.48
N MET A 110 -2.02 -5.44 9.44
CA MET A 110 -0.68 -6.01 9.28
C MET A 110 -0.69 -7.54 9.21
N GLY A 111 -1.70 -8.21 9.77
CA GLY A 111 -1.90 -9.65 9.59
C GLY A 111 -2.42 -10.04 8.20
N LEU A 112 -3.01 -9.10 7.45
CA LEU A 112 -3.50 -9.32 6.09
C LEU A 112 -2.34 -9.34 5.09
N THR A 113 -1.85 -10.54 4.77
CA THR A 113 -0.66 -10.76 3.94
C THR A 113 -0.95 -11.59 2.70
N SER A 114 -0.09 -11.46 1.69
CA SER A 114 -0.13 -12.22 0.44
C SER A 114 1.19 -12.95 0.22
N ALA A 115 1.10 -14.24 -0.14
CA ALA A 115 2.26 -15.06 -0.48
C ALA A 115 3.00 -14.59 -1.76
N ASP A 116 2.37 -13.73 -2.57
CA ASP A 116 2.98 -13.14 -3.76
C ASP A 116 4.06 -12.09 -3.41
N VAL A 117 4.10 -11.63 -2.16
CA VAL A 117 5.11 -10.69 -1.68
C VAL A 117 6.19 -11.42 -0.89
N LYS A 118 7.35 -11.62 -1.52
CA LYS A 118 8.52 -12.22 -0.88
C LYS A 118 9.31 -11.16 -0.13
N ALA A 119 9.50 -11.35 1.18
CA ALA A 119 10.24 -10.42 2.01
C ALA A 119 11.75 -10.43 1.72
N GLY A 120 12.40 -9.28 1.85
CA GLY A 120 13.85 -9.12 1.77
C GLY A 120 14.44 -9.12 0.35
N VAL A 121 13.61 -8.94 -0.68
CA VAL A 121 14.05 -8.96 -2.09
C VAL A 121 14.62 -7.61 -2.50
N ILE A 122 14.06 -6.51 -1.99
CA ILE A 122 14.35 -5.15 -2.43
C ILE A 122 14.97 -4.33 -1.31
N THR A 123 16.22 -3.91 -1.52
CA THR A 123 16.86 -2.89 -0.69
C THR A 123 16.64 -1.50 -1.28
N PRO A 124 16.13 -0.52 -0.52
CA PRO A 124 16.04 0.87 -0.95
C PRO A 124 17.42 1.42 -1.34
N LYS A 125 17.54 1.95 -2.56
CA LYS A 125 18.80 2.55 -3.04
C LYS A 125 18.56 3.54 -4.16
N LYS A 126 19.45 4.53 -4.27
CA LYS A 126 19.52 5.37 -5.48
C LYS A 126 19.80 4.49 -6.69
N SER A 127 19.11 4.74 -7.79
CA SER A 127 19.27 3.97 -9.03
C SER A 127 19.10 4.89 -10.23
N ALA A 128 20.18 5.18 -10.96
CA ALA A 128 20.12 6.02 -12.16
C ALA A 128 19.19 5.41 -13.23
N LYS A 129 19.26 4.08 -13.42
CA LYS A 129 18.37 3.34 -14.32
C LYS A 129 16.93 3.31 -13.80
N GLY A 130 16.71 3.11 -12.50
CA GLY A 130 15.39 3.17 -11.88
C GLY A 130 14.73 4.54 -12.07
N ARG A 131 15.49 5.62 -11.84
CA ARG A 131 15.06 6.99 -12.12
C ARG A 131 14.70 7.22 -13.58
N LEU A 132 15.55 6.75 -14.50
CA LEU A 132 15.29 6.91 -15.94
C LEU A 132 14.03 6.16 -16.37
N ILE A 133 13.82 4.94 -15.84
CA ILE A 133 12.60 4.18 -16.11
C ILE A 133 11.39 4.95 -15.59
N PHE A 134 11.42 5.35 -14.32
CA PHE A 134 10.31 6.05 -13.66
C PHE A 134 9.93 7.38 -14.32
N THR A 135 10.92 8.16 -14.77
CA THR A 135 10.70 9.56 -15.23
C THR A 135 10.62 9.71 -16.75
N LYS A 136 11.11 8.73 -17.52
CA LYS A 136 11.28 8.89 -18.98
C LYS A 136 10.82 7.68 -19.79
N LYS A 137 11.12 6.45 -19.37
CA LYS A 137 10.80 5.25 -20.18
C LYS A 137 9.40 4.71 -19.94
N MET A 138 8.88 4.89 -18.73
CA MET A 138 7.55 4.44 -18.33
C MET A 138 6.74 5.63 -17.84
N PRO A 139 5.40 5.60 -17.97
CA PRO A 139 4.52 6.73 -17.65
C PRO A 139 4.33 6.97 -16.15
N CYS A 140 5.20 6.43 -15.27
CA CYS A 140 5.02 6.47 -13.82
C CYS A 140 4.85 7.92 -13.32
N SER A 141 5.75 8.83 -13.72
CA SER A 141 5.65 10.25 -13.33
C SER A 141 4.48 10.99 -13.99
N GLY A 142 3.89 10.44 -15.05
CA GLY A 142 2.73 11.04 -15.73
C GLY A 142 1.45 10.93 -14.89
N CYS A 143 1.35 9.93 -14.02
CA CYS A 143 0.19 9.71 -13.16
C CYS A 143 0.49 9.95 -11.67
N HIS A 144 1.70 9.66 -11.21
CA HIS A 144 2.05 9.72 -9.79
C HIS A 144 2.85 10.98 -9.46
N GLN A 145 2.44 11.67 -8.38
CA GLN A 145 3.29 12.68 -7.75
C GLN A 145 4.52 12.03 -7.11
N TYR A 146 5.66 12.70 -7.11
CA TYR A 146 6.91 12.22 -6.53
C TYR A 146 7.81 13.39 -6.09
N PRO A 147 8.72 13.16 -5.13
CA PRO A 147 9.65 14.20 -4.68
C PRO A 147 10.70 14.49 -5.76
N ALA A 148 10.94 15.76 -6.01
CA ALA A 148 11.94 16.29 -6.92
C ALA A 148 13.00 17.12 -6.15
N LYS A 149 13.97 17.66 -6.89
CA LYS A 149 15.05 18.47 -6.29
C LYS A 149 14.49 19.67 -5.51
N LYS A 150 15.21 20.06 -4.45
CA LYS A 150 14.92 21.25 -3.62
C LYS A 150 13.51 21.22 -2.99
N GLY A 151 13.06 20.04 -2.53
CA GLY A 151 11.77 19.89 -1.85
C GLY A 151 10.53 20.08 -2.74
N LYS A 152 10.70 20.22 -4.07
CA LYS A 152 9.55 20.36 -4.98
C LYS A 152 8.86 19.02 -5.21
N VAL A 153 7.56 19.04 -5.41
CA VAL A 153 6.78 17.88 -5.87
C VAL A 153 6.51 18.01 -7.36
N LYS A 154 6.62 16.91 -8.10
CA LYS A 154 6.32 16.84 -9.55
C LYS A 154 5.44 15.63 -9.85
N GLY A 155 4.85 15.60 -11.04
CA GLY A 155 4.13 14.45 -11.58
C GLY A 155 2.62 14.64 -11.63
N GLY A 156 1.92 13.61 -12.10
CA GLY A 156 0.47 13.63 -12.27
C GLY A 156 -0.33 13.45 -10.96
N LEU A 157 -1.64 13.68 -11.04
CA LEU A 157 -2.57 13.62 -9.91
C LEU A 157 -3.48 12.37 -9.93
N SER A 158 -3.52 11.66 -11.05
CA SER A 158 -4.46 10.54 -11.27
C SER A 158 -4.06 9.27 -10.51
N GLY A 159 -2.78 9.08 -10.22
CA GLY A 159 -2.25 8.01 -9.38
C GLY A 159 -2.13 8.42 -7.91
N PRO A 160 -2.05 7.46 -6.97
CA PRO A 160 -1.62 7.73 -5.61
C PRO A 160 -0.29 8.51 -5.58
N THR A 161 -0.16 9.51 -4.72
CA THR A 161 1.13 10.17 -4.53
C THR A 161 2.19 9.17 -4.11
N LEU A 162 3.39 9.29 -4.64
CA LEU A 162 4.58 8.55 -4.21
C LEU A 162 5.52 9.43 -3.37
N VAL A 163 5.11 10.66 -3.04
CA VAL A 163 5.75 11.42 -1.95
C VAL A 163 5.56 10.63 -0.65
N GLY A 164 6.64 10.49 0.13
CA GLY A 164 6.68 9.63 1.32
C GLY A 164 6.55 8.13 1.04
N ALA A 165 6.69 7.66 -0.21
CA ALA A 165 6.54 6.23 -0.49
C ALA A 165 7.55 5.35 0.25
N GLY A 166 8.75 5.85 0.55
CA GLY A 166 9.78 5.12 1.30
C GLY A 166 9.46 4.92 2.78
N THR A 167 8.62 5.77 3.38
CA THR A 167 8.13 5.58 4.74
C THR A 167 6.82 4.80 4.77
N ARG A 168 6.02 4.89 3.71
CA ARG A 168 4.70 4.26 3.62
C ARG A 168 4.71 2.83 3.10
N LEU A 169 5.44 2.56 2.02
CA LEU A 169 5.33 1.30 1.26
C LEU A 169 6.46 0.34 1.60
N ASN A 170 6.12 -0.94 1.65
CA ASN A 170 7.07 -2.03 1.61
C ASN A 170 7.66 -2.12 0.18
N PRO A 171 8.99 -1.98 0.00
CA PRO A 171 9.61 -2.06 -1.32
C PRO A 171 9.42 -3.42 -2.01
N ASP A 172 9.29 -4.51 -1.25
CA ASP A 172 9.03 -5.84 -1.80
C ASP A 172 7.63 -5.93 -2.42
N TRP A 173 6.63 -5.28 -1.81
CA TRP A 173 5.31 -5.18 -2.40
C TRP A 173 5.33 -4.32 -3.67
N VAL A 174 6.12 -3.25 -3.72
CA VAL A 174 6.24 -2.46 -4.96
C VAL A 174 6.79 -3.32 -6.09
N TYR A 175 7.79 -4.16 -5.81
CA TYR A 175 8.34 -5.10 -6.79
C TYR A 175 7.32 -6.17 -7.20
N ALA A 176 6.66 -6.81 -6.25
CA ALA A 176 5.64 -7.83 -6.52
C ALA A 176 4.47 -7.24 -7.32
N TYR A 177 3.99 -6.06 -6.93
CA TYR A 177 2.91 -5.35 -7.61
C TYR A 177 3.28 -5.04 -9.07
N LEU A 178 4.47 -4.48 -9.33
CA LEU A 178 4.92 -4.19 -10.68
C LEU A 178 5.17 -5.45 -11.53
N THR A 179 5.50 -6.57 -10.89
CA THR A 179 5.73 -7.86 -11.55
C THR A 179 4.42 -8.53 -11.95
N ASN A 180 3.39 -8.47 -11.10
CA ASN A 180 2.06 -9.01 -11.39
C ASN A 180 0.95 -8.19 -10.73
N THR A 181 0.61 -7.08 -11.37
CA THR A 181 -0.39 -6.13 -10.88
C THR A 181 -1.80 -6.74 -10.81
N LYS A 182 -2.12 -7.74 -11.63
CA LYS A 182 -3.46 -8.35 -11.73
C LYS A 182 -3.86 -9.12 -10.46
N VAL A 183 -2.89 -9.70 -9.77
CA VAL A 183 -3.12 -10.40 -8.49
C VAL A 183 -3.72 -9.46 -7.45
N PHE A 184 -3.20 -8.23 -7.38
CA PHE A 184 -3.63 -7.24 -6.39
C PHE A 184 -4.80 -6.39 -6.85
N LYS A 185 -4.84 -6.05 -8.15
CA LYS A 185 -5.88 -5.23 -8.78
C LYS A 185 -6.15 -5.75 -10.21
N PRO A 186 -7.13 -6.65 -10.40
CA PRO A 186 -7.43 -7.21 -11.72
C PRO A 186 -7.95 -6.16 -12.69
N VAL A 187 -8.75 -5.21 -12.20
CA VAL A 187 -9.22 -4.03 -12.94
C VAL A 187 -8.53 -2.77 -12.38
N ARG A 188 -7.82 -2.04 -13.25
CA ARG A 188 -6.92 -0.95 -12.84
C ARG A 188 -6.62 0.00 -14.00
N ALA A 189 -6.33 1.25 -13.67
CA ALA A 189 -5.81 2.23 -14.62
C ALA A 189 -4.29 2.17 -14.80
N MET A 190 -3.55 1.71 -13.78
CA MET A 190 -2.09 1.57 -13.89
C MET A 190 -1.75 0.47 -14.90
N PRO A 191 -0.90 0.73 -15.91
CA PRO A 191 -0.54 -0.26 -16.92
C PRO A 191 0.16 -1.50 -16.35
N ASP A 192 0.10 -2.60 -17.11
CA ASP A 192 0.94 -3.76 -16.83
C ASP A 192 2.34 -3.52 -17.40
N PHE A 193 3.38 -3.68 -16.57
CA PHE A 193 4.76 -3.45 -16.98
C PHE A 193 5.57 -4.73 -17.15
N SER A 194 5.00 -5.90 -16.83
CA SER A 194 5.71 -7.18 -16.84
C SER A 194 6.24 -7.58 -18.22
N ALA A 195 5.51 -7.22 -19.29
CA ALA A 195 5.96 -7.44 -20.67
C ALA A 195 7.01 -6.42 -21.14
N SER A 196 7.05 -5.22 -20.54
CA SER A 196 7.89 -4.11 -20.99
C SER A 196 9.15 -3.91 -20.14
N LEU A 197 9.21 -4.50 -18.95
CA LEU A 197 10.33 -4.42 -18.02
C LEU A 197 10.73 -5.82 -17.56
N ASN A 198 11.99 -6.18 -17.76
CA ASN A 198 12.53 -7.38 -17.15
C ASN A 198 12.66 -7.26 -15.62
N PRO A 199 12.78 -8.38 -14.87
CA PRO A 199 12.81 -8.36 -13.41
C PRO A 199 13.85 -7.40 -12.80
N LYS A 200 15.07 -7.36 -13.36
CA LYS A 200 16.12 -6.43 -12.90
C LYS A 200 15.75 -4.96 -13.11
N ALA A 201 14.95 -4.64 -14.13
CA ALA A 201 14.46 -3.28 -14.35
C ALA A 201 13.37 -2.91 -13.33
N ILE A 202 12.47 -3.85 -13.01
CA ILE A 202 11.44 -3.67 -11.98
C ILE A 202 12.07 -3.49 -10.60
N GLU A 203 13.05 -4.32 -10.23
CA GLU A 203 13.83 -4.19 -8.98
C GLU A 203 14.41 -2.79 -8.82
N LYS A 204 15.02 -2.27 -9.89
CA LYS A 204 15.62 -0.93 -9.92
C LYS A 204 14.60 0.19 -9.74
N VAL A 205 13.37 0.02 -10.23
CA VAL A 205 12.27 0.97 -10.03
C VAL A 205 11.76 0.89 -8.59
N ALA A 206 11.50 -0.31 -8.08
CA ALA A 206 11.03 -0.52 -6.71
C ALA A 206 12.02 0.07 -5.69
N ALA A 207 13.31 -0.23 -5.84
CA ALA A 207 14.36 0.31 -4.99
C ALA A 207 14.47 1.86 -5.06
N TYR A 208 14.19 2.45 -6.22
CA TYR A 208 14.20 3.90 -6.41
C TYR A 208 12.97 4.59 -5.80
N VAL A 209 11.78 4.01 -5.93
CA VAL A 209 10.56 4.54 -5.29
C VAL A 209 10.65 4.45 -3.77
N ALA A 210 11.31 3.41 -3.26
CA ALA A 210 11.49 3.17 -1.83
C ALA A 210 12.36 4.21 -1.10
N ILE A 211 13.02 5.12 -1.82
CA ILE A 211 13.78 6.23 -1.21
C ILE A 211 13.04 7.57 -1.24
N PHE A 212 11.80 7.59 -1.72
CA PHE A 212 10.99 8.82 -1.77
C PHE A 212 10.52 9.20 -0.36
N LYS A 213 11.01 10.33 0.12
CA LYS A 213 10.58 10.96 1.36
C LYS A 213 9.43 11.93 1.10
#